data_AF-A0A4R2KVQ0-F1
#
_entry.id   AF-A0A4R2KVQ0-F1
#
_cell.length_a   1.000
_cell.length_b   1.000
_cell.length_c   1.000
_cell.angle_alpha   90.00
_cell.angle_beta   90.00
_cell.angle_gamma   90.00
#
_symmetry.space_group_name_H-M   'P 1'
#
loop_
_entity.id
_entity.type
_entity.pdbx_description
1 polymer ?
#
loop_
_entity_poly.entity_id
_entity_poly.type
_entity_poly.pdbx_seq_one_letter_code
_entity_poly.pdbx_strand_id
1 'polypeptide(L)'
;MDEAGTKEREGFFSSRPRTRQVLQPAWSSQHATIFVRPVEMFAKACLTQVGASLISRRLIEEVGGFNENLWQAEDYQLWLKLANVADFAFIPRSLLLYRQHDGSTMATDSPPRKWTIQAFQELESDPYFSQINWLLKQRISQFYTENAWYFVLKHQFLAAANSYFHAFLYRPNMRSVVEIMKLVPRAFVSTKSRLQ
;
A
#
# COMPACT_ATOMS: atom_id res chain seq x y z
N MET A 1 0.24 21.48 -1.51
CA MET A 1 -0.15 22.62 -2.37
C MET A 1 0.15 22.17 -3.78
N ASP A 2 -0.85 22.24 -4.64
CA ASP A 2 -0.63 22.23 -6.08
C ASP A 2 0.13 23.51 -6.48
N GLU A 3 0.61 23.57 -7.72
CA GLU A 3 1.33 24.75 -8.24
C GLU A 3 0.48 26.04 -8.19
N ALA A 4 -0.84 25.91 -8.03
CA ALA A 4 -1.80 27.01 -7.88
C ALA A 4 -1.97 27.52 -6.43
N GLY A 5 -1.30 26.92 -5.44
CA GLY A 5 -1.38 27.35 -4.03
C GLY A 5 -2.69 26.99 -3.33
N THR A 6 -3.51 26.11 -3.92
CA THR A 6 -4.78 25.66 -3.35
C THR A 6 -4.51 24.71 -2.17
N LYS A 7 -5.14 24.98 -1.02
CA LYS A 7 -5.08 24.07 0.13
C LYS A 7 -5.89 22.83 -0.20
N GLU A 8 -5.28 21.65 -0.14
CA GLU A 8 -5.87 20.31 -0.35
C GLU A 8 -6.98 19.92 0.66
N ARG A 9 -7.72 20.87 1.23
CA ARG A 9 -8.74 20.63 2.26
C ARG A 9 -9.86 19.69 1.78
N GLU A 10 -10.23 19.75 0.50
CA GLU A 10 -11.16 18.79 -0.13
C GLU A 10 -10.45 17.60 -0.81
N GLY A 11 -9.13 17.74 -1.06
CA GLY A 11 -8.33 16.82 -1.87
C GLY A 11 -7.83 15.56 -1.13
N PHE A 12 -7.58 15.65 0.18
CA PHE A 12 -6.98 14.54 0.93
C PHE A 12 -7.79 13.23 0.81
N PHE A 13 -9.11 13.33 0.94
CA PHE A 13 -10.03 12.19 0.83
C PHE A 13 -10.51 11.89 -0.59
N SER A 14 -10.44 12.85 -1.53
CA SER A 14 -10.91 12.62 -2.90
C SER A 14 -10.00 11.65 -3.65
N SER A 15 -8.68 11.71 -3.40
CA SER A 15 -7.69 10.81 -3.99
C SER A 15 -7.47 9.50 -3.21
N ARG A 16 -8.06 9.37 -2.00
CA ARG A 16 -7.79 8.26 -1.06
C ARG A 16 -9.09 7.61 -0.55
N PRO A 17 -9.81 6.86 -1.40
CA PRO A 17 -11.11 6.29 -1.02
C PRO A 17 -11.03 5.30 0.16
N ARG A 18 -9.96 4.49 0.25
CA ARG A 18 -9.77 3.56 1.38
C ARG A 18 -9.52 4.32 2.69
N THR A 19 -8.66 5.33 2.67
CA THR A 19 -8.40 6.20 3.83
C THR A 19 -9.66 6.96 4.25
N ARG A 20 -10.45 7.43 3.28
CA ARG A 20 -11.74 8.08 3.54
C ARG A 20 -12.70 7.18 4.29
N GLN A 21 -12.86 5.92 3.85
CA GLN A 21 -13.74 4.97 4.54
C GLN A 21 -13.36 4.77 6.01
N VAL A 22 -12.07 4.84 6.34
CA VAL A 22 -11.57 4.62 7.69
C VAL A 22 -11.61 5.90 8.55
N LEU A 23 -11.15 7.03 8.02
CA LEU A 23 -10.92 8.25 8.80
C LEU A 23 -12.01 9.32 8.68
N GLN A 24 -12.94 9.21 7.72
CA GLN A 24 -14.00 10.22 7.55
C GLN A 24 -14.84 10.43 8.82
N PRO A 25 -15.22 9.39 9.61
CA PRO A 25 -15.97 9.60 10.85
C PRO A 25 -15.17 10.44 11.87
N ALA A 26 -13.90 10.08 12.09
CA ALA A 26 -13.01 10.80 12.99
C ALA A 26 -12.74 12.24 12.51
N TRP A 27 -12.57 12.43 11.19
CA TRP A 27 -12.43 13.76 10.59
C TRP A 27 -13.66 14.65 10.83
N SER A 28 -14.85 14.09 10.62
CA SER A 28 -16.11 14.83 10.75
C SER A 28 -16.42 15.21 12.20
N SER A 29 -15.88 14.47 13.17
CA SER A 29 -16.07 14.76 14.60
C SER A 29 -15.45 16.08 15.06
N GLN A 30 -14.45 16.61 14.32
CA GLN A 30 -13.62 17.76 14.69
C GLN A 30 -12.85 17.64 16.02
N HIS A 31 -12.92 16.48 16.67
CA HIS A 31 -12.21 16.16 17.92
C HIS A 31 -11.14 15.11 17.69
N ALA A 32 -10.11 15.12 18.55
CA ALA A 32 -9.11 14.07 18.53
C ALA A 32 -9.79 12.71 18.79
N THR A 33 -9.50 11.72 17.95
CA THR A 33 -10.06 10.37 18.08
C THR A 33 -8.94 9.40 18.42
N ILE A 34 -9.13 8.61 19.48
CA ILE A 34 -8.19 7.55 19.84
C ILE A 34 -8.67 6.25 19.21
N PHE A 35 -7.81 5.63 18.43
CA PHE A 35 -8.01 4.29 17.93
C PHE A 35 -7.14 3.32 18.73
N VAL A 36 -7.78 2.39 19.42
CA VAL A 36 -7.09 1.37 20.22
C VAL A 36 -6.51 0.32 19.30
N ARG A 37 -5.19 0.12 19.36
CA ARG A 37 -4.42 -0.84 18.53
C ARG A 37 -4.98 -1.08 17.12
N PRO A 38 -4.98 -0.05 16.24
CA PRO A 38 -5.75 -0.06 15.00
C PRO A 38 -5.10 -0.85 13.85
N VAL A 39 -4.46 -1.98 14.14
CA VAL A 39 -3.68 -2.75 13.16
C VAL A 39 -4.50 -3.13 11.92
N GLU A 40 -5.76 -3.51 12.08
CA GLU A 40 -6.66 -3.79 10.96
C GLU A 40 -6.94 -2.57 10.08
N MET A 41 -7.08 -1.39 10.70
CA MET A 41 -7.34 -0.15 9.98
C MET A 41 -6.13 0.22 9.12
N PHE A 42 -4.93 0.11 9.70
CA PHE A 42 -3.68 0.30 8.96
C PHE A 42 -3.50 -0.75 7.87
N ALA A 43 -3.87 -2.01 8.09
CA ALA A 43 -3.76 -3.04 7.06
C ALA A 43 -4.70 -2.74 5.86
N LYS A 44 -5.87 -2.15 6.10
CA LYS A 44 -6.81 -1.72 5.04
C LYS A 44 -6.29 -0.53 4.23
N ALA A 45 -5.67 0.45 4.89
CA ALA A 45 -5.10 1.63 4.27
C ALA A 45 -3.96 2.20 5.10
N CYS A 46 -2.89 2.70 4.46
CA CYS A 46 -1.90 3.51 5.16
C CYS A 46 -2.55 4.82 5.60
N LEU A 47 -2.67 5.04 6.91
CA LEU A 47 -3.43 6.16 7.50
C LEU A 47 -2.56 7.35 7.89
N THR A 48 -1.25 7.17 7.90
CA THR A 48 -0.29 8.16 8.39
C THR A 48 0.71 8.51 7.32
N GLN A 49 1.29 9.70 7.47
CA GLN A 49 2.44 10.15 6.71
C GLN A 49 3.53 10.52 7.72
N VAL A 50 4.79 10.28 7.36
CA VAL A 50 5.94 10.52 8.23
C VAL A 50 5.97 11.96 8.76
N GLY A 51 5.76 12.96 7.90
CA GLY A 51 5.94 14.37 8.24
C GLY A 51 4.91 14.99 9.19
N ALA A 52 3.87 14.24 9.60
CA ALA A 52 2.84 14.72 10.54
C ALA A 52 2.64 13.77 11.73
N SER A 53 3.52 12.77 11.90
CA SER A 53 3.40 11.76 12.96
C SER A 53 4.34 12.09 14.12
N LEU A 54 3.81 12.05 15.35
CA LEU A 54 4.60 12.11 16.58
C LEU A 54 4.50 10.78 17.30
N ILE A 55 5.64 10.19 17.63
CA ILE A 55 5.73 8.82 18.15
C ILE A 55 6.74 8.80 19.29
N SER A 56 6.40 8.06 20.36
CA SER A 56 7.33 7.81 21.45
C SER A 56 8.54 7.04 20.94
N ARG A 57 9.75 7.54 21.23
CA ARG A 57 11.01 6.87 20.90
C ARG A 57 11.03 5.41 21.37
N ARG A 58 10.56 5.15 22.59
CA ARG A 58 10.49 3.80 23.17
C ARG A 58 9.71 2.83 22.29
N LEU A 59 8.60 3.28 21.70
CA LEU A 59 7.77 2.42 20.83
C LEU A 59 8.48 2.10 19.52
N ILE A 60 9.23 3.05 18.96
CA ILE A 60 10.04 2.82 17.75
C ILE A 60 11.12 1.77 18.05
N GLU A 61 11.83 1.92 19.16
CA GLU A 61 12.87 0.97 19.60
C GLU A 61 12.27 -0.42 19.89
N GLU A 62 11.10 -0.49 20.53
CA GLU A 62 10.39 -1.74 20.85
C GLU A 62 10.03 -2.55 19.61
N VAL A 63 9.59 -1.89 18.52
CA VAL A 63 9.22 -2.58 17.27
C VAL A 63 10.39 -2.76 16.29
N GLY A 64 11.60 -2.38 16.70
CA GLY A 64 12.83 -2.54 15.91
C GLY A 64 13.03 -1.49 14.81
N GLY A 65 12.31 -0.36 14.85
CA GLY A 65 12.47 0.74 13.90
C GLY A 65 12.08 0.42 12.45
N PHE A 66 12.65 1.21 11.52
CA PHE A 66 12.46 1.01 10.08
C PHE A 66 13.23 -0.21 9.59
N ASN A 67 12.66 -0.97 8.66
CA ASN A 67 13.38 -2.05 8.00
C ASN A 67 14.24 -1.48 6.86
N GLU A 68 15.55 -1.43 7.09
CA GLU A 68 16.55 -0.92 6.13
C GLU A 68 16.67 -1.76 4.85
N ASN A 69 16.10 -2.98 4.82
CA ASN A 69 16.05 -3.81 3.63
C ASN A 69 14.89 -3.45 2.68
N LEU A 70 14.01 -2.51 3.07
CA LEU A 70 12.92 -2.01 2.24
C LEU A 70 13.31 -0.68 1.62
N TRP A 71 13.33 -0.62 0.28
CA TRP A 71 13.58 0.65 -0.44
C TRP A 71 12.35 1.57 -0.44
N GLN A 72 11.15 1.01 -0.29
CA GLN A 72 9.88 1.74 -0.20
C GLN A 72 8.95 1.00 0.76
N ALA A 73 7.93 1.70 1.26
CA ALA A 73 6.92 1.15 2.18
C ALA A 73 7.48 0.67 3.54
N GLU A 74 8.70 1.09 3.87
CA GLU A 74 9.33 0.96 5.19
C GLU A 74 8.50 1.67 6.26
N ASP A 75 7.92 2.83 5.90
CA ASP A 75 7.01 3.59 6.76
C ASP A 75 5.73 2.81 7.01
N TYR A 76 5.14 2.22 5.96
CA TYR A 76 3.90 1.46 6.08
C TYR A 76 4.10 0.21 6.96
N GLN A 77 5.22 -0.48 6.82
CA GLN A 77 5.56 -1.60 7.69
C GLN A 77 5.69 -1.15 9.15
N LEU A 78 6.41 -0.04 9.41
CA LEU A 78 6.56 0.51 10.75
C LEU A 78 5.20 0.86 11.38
N TRP A 79 4.29 1.46 10.60
CA TRP A 79 2.95 1.81 11.08
C TRP A 79 2.13 0.59 11.48
N LEU A 80 2.23 -0.51 10.74
CA LEU A 80 1.56 -1.77 11.08
C LEU A 80 2.11 -2.37 12.38
N LYS A 81 3.44 -2.36 12.57
CA LYS A 81 4.08 -2.80 13.82
C LYS A 81 3.63 -1.97 15.01
N LEU A 82 3.66 -0.65 14.89
CA LEU A 82 3.21 0.25 15.96
C LEU A 82 1.72 0.09 16.24
N ALA A 83 0.87 -0.01 15.22
CA ALA A 83 -0.57 -0.19 15.38
C ALA A 83 -0.95 -1.52 16.03
N ASN A 84 -0.05 -2.49 16.04
CA ASN A 84 -0.25 -3.77 16.73
C ASN A 84 -0.05 -3.67 18.25
N VAL A 85 0.81 -2.75 18.70
CA VAL A 85 1.22 -2.66 20.12
C VAL A 85 0.72 -1.40 20.82
N ALA A 86 0.38 -0.35 20.07
CA ALA A 86 0.05 0.97 20.59
C ALA A 86 -1.24 1.56 20.00
N ASP A 87 -1.82 2.51 20.75
CA ASP A 87 -2.97 3.28 20.33
C ASP A 87 -2.55 4.47 19.47
N PHE A 88 -3.42 4.88 18.54
CA PHE A 88 -3.16 6.01 17.66
C PHE A 88 -4.17 7.11 17.93
N ALA A 89 -3.69 8.32 18.24
CA ALA A 89 -4.50 9.51 18.30
C ALA A 89 -4.52 10.18 16.91
N PHE A 90 -5.70 10.28 16.32
CA PHE A 90 -5.91 11.01 15.07
C PHE A 90 -6.43 12.41 15.36
N ILE A 91 -5.72 13.42 14.83
CA ILE A 91 -6.11 14.83 14.93
C ILE A 91 -6.75 15.25 13.61
N PRO A 92 -8.04 15.65 13.58
CA PRO A 92 -8.76 15.98 12.35
C PRO A 92 -8.42 17.40 11.85
N ARG A 93 -7.12 17.67 11.67
CA ARG A 93 -6.59 18.96 11.21
C ARG A 93 -5.44 18.72 10.22
N SER A 94 -5.30 19.61 9.26
CA SER A 94 -4.13 19.61 8.36
C SER A 94 -2.92 20.16 9.12
N LEU A 95 -1.99 19.28 9.50
CA LEU A 95 -0.79 19.63 10.28
C LEU A 95 0.49 19.79 9.43
N LEU A 96 0.47 19.33 8.18
CA LEU A 96 1.59 19.40 7.24
C LEU A 96 1.11 19.92 5.89
N LEU A 97 1.93 20.73 5.24
CA LEU A 97 1.78 21.08 3.83
C LEU A 97 2.93 20.44 3.06
N TYR A 98 2.60 19.50 2.18
CA TYR A 98 3.58 18.89 1.29
C TYR A 98 3.61 19.66 -0.04
N ARG A 99 4.82 19.91 -0.56
CA ARG A 99 5.04 20.52 -1.88
C ARG A 99 5.26 19.40 -2.89
N GLN A 100 4.46 19.40 -3.96
CA GLN A 100 4.69 18.55 -5.13
C GLN A 100 5.21 19.43 -6.27
N HIS A 101 6.11 18.88 -7.08
CA HIS A 101 6.58 19.51 -8.32
C HIS A 101 6.59 18.45 -9.42
N ASP A 102 6.46 18.84 -10.68
CA ASP A 102 6.29 17.92 -11.83
C ASP A 102 7.46 16.93 -12.05
N GLY A 103 8.61 17.18 -11.43
CA GLY A 103 9.76 16.28 -11.40
C GLY A 103 9.80 15.28 -10.23
N SER A 104 8.82 15.31 -9.31
CA SER A 104 8.79 14.42 -8.13
C SER A 104 8.39 12.98 -8.44
N THR A 105 8.31 12.63 -9.73
CA THR A 105 8.05 11.28 -10.20
C THR A 105 9.17 10.36 -9.72
N MET A 106 8.91 9.58 -8.68
CA MET A 106 9.54 8.28 -8.51
C MET A 106 9.09 7.39 -9.68
N ALA A 107 9.49 7.73 -10.91
CA ALA A 107 9.41 6.87 -12.07
C ALA A 107 10.53 5.84 -11.94
N THR A 108 10.43 4.98 -10.93
CA THR A 108 11.26 3.80 -10.86
C THR A 108 10.74 2.82 -11.91
N ASP A 109 11.64 2.14 -12.61
CA ASP A 109 11.30 1.06 -13.54
C ASP A 109 10.90 -0.23 -12.78
N SER A 110 10.18 -0.07 -11.67
CA SER A 110 9.78 -1.12 -10.74
C SER A 110 8.26 -1.14 -10.61
N PRO A 111 7.66 -2.33 -10.41
CA PRO A 111 6.24 -2.43 -10.11
C PRO A 111 5.87 -1.62 -8.85
N PRO A 112 4.71 -0.94 -8.85
CA PRO A 112 4.35 0.06 -7.84
C PRO A 112 4.12 -0.50 -6.43
N ARG A 113 3.99 -1.83 -6.29
CA ARG A 113 3.78 -2.51 -5.01
C ARG A 113 4.85 -3.54 -4.67
N LYS A 114 5.96 -3.59 -5.42
CA LYS A 114 7.04 -4.56 -5.17
C LYS A 114 7.45 -4.60 -3.69
N TRP A 115 7.81 -3.45 -3.14
CA TRP A 115 8.25 -3.34 -1.75
C TRP A 115 7.12 -3.46 -0.74
N THR A 116 5.92 -2.99 -1.07
CA THR A 116 4.73 -3.19 -0.22
C THR A 116 4.38 -4.67 -0.07
N ILE A 117 4.52 -5.48 -1.13
CA ILE A 117 4.33 -6.93 -1.06
C ILE A 117 5.36 -7.54 -0.12
N GLN A 118 6.65 -7.22 -0.29
CA GLN A 118 7.70 -7.72 0.59
C GLN A 118 7.42 -7.36 2.06
N ALA A 119 7.11 -6.10 2.34
CA ALA A 119 6.78 -5.63 3.68
C ALA A 119 5.61 -6.43 4.29
N PHE A 120 4.55 -6.68 3.52
CA PHE A 120 3.38 -7.44 3.99
C PHE A 120 3.66 -8.94 4.13
N GLN A 121 4.54 -9.53 3.32
CA GLN A 121 4.94 -10.93 3.44
C GLN A 121 5.78 -11.17 4.70
N GLU A 122 6.67 -10.24 5.04
CA GLU A 122 7.40 -10.26 6.30
C GLU A 122 6.43 -10.19 7.50
N LEU A 123 5.43 -9.30 7.46
CA LEU A 123 4.40 -9.21 8.49
C LEU A 123 3.49 -10.46 8.54
N GLU A 124 3.20 -11.06 7.38
CA GLU A 124 2.37 -12.28 7.30
C GLU A 124 3.07 -13.50 7.91
N SER A 125 4.40 -13.52 7.85
CA SER A 125 5.25 -14.56 8.44
C SER A 125 5.51 -14.35 9.94
N ASP A 126 5.20 -13.16 10.46
CA ASP A 126 5.40 -12.80 11.86
C ASP A 126 4.19 -13.28 12.71
N PRO A 127 4.41 -14.14 13.73
CA PRO A 127 3.34 -14.62 14.62
C PRO A 127 2.54 -13.53 15.31
N TYR A 128 3.13 -12.34 15.54
CA TYR A 128 2.45 -11.19 16.15
C TYR A 128 1.30 -10.62 15.34
N PHE A 129 1.18 -11.01 14.06
CA PHE A 129 0.11 -10.58 13.16
C PHE A 129 -0.85 -11.71 12.78
N SER A 130 -0.76 -12.87 13.43
CA SER A 130 -1.61 -14.04 13.15
C SER A 130 -3.11 -13.70 13.16
N GLN A 131 -3.56 -12.82 14.06
CA GLN A 131 -4.94 -12.35 14.17
C GLN A 131 -5.46 -11.59 12.93
N ILE A 132 -4.57 -10.97 12.16
CA ILE A 132 -4.92 -10.28 10.90
C ILE A 132 -4.31 -10.95 9.66
N ASN A 133 -3.78 -12.16 9.76
CA ASN A 133 -3.12 -12.85 8.64
C ASN A 133 -4.05 -12.95 7.41
N TRP A 134 -5.34 -13.23 7.62
CA TRP A 134 -6.35 -13.26 6.55
C TRP A 134 -6.41 -11.93 5.78
N LEU A 135 -6.33 -10.80 6.49
CA LEU A 135 -6.37 -9.46 5.93
C LEU A 135 -5.05 -9.16 5.22
N LEU A 136 -3.91 -9.51 5.79
CA LEU A 136 -2.60 -9.39 5.15
C LEU A 136 -2.58 -10.14 3.81
N LYS A 137 -3.00 -11.41 3.77
CA LYS A 137 -3.13 -12.20 2.53
C LYS A 137 -4.06 -11.56 1.51
N GLN A 138 -5.20 -11.04 1.97
CA GLN A 138 -6.12 -10.29 1.11
C GLN A 138 -5.45 -9.05 0.50
N ARG A 139 -4.67 -8.29 1.28
CA ARG A 139 -3.97 -7.09 0.80
C ARG A 139 -2.84 -7.46 -0.15
N ILE A 140 -2.06 -8.49 0.14
CA ILE A 140 -1.01 -9.02 -0.73
C ILE A 140 -1.59 -9.42 -2.09
N SER A 141 -2.71 -10.14 -2.13
CA SER A 141 -3.41 -10.49 -3.37
C SER A 141 -3.81 -9.26 -4.20
N GLN A 142 -4.30 -8.20 -3.55
CA GLN A 142 -4.62 -6.93 -4.21
C GLN A 142 -3.37 -6.24 -4.76
N PHE A 143 -2.27 -6.23 -4.02
CA PHE A 143 -1.01 -5.64 -4.48
C PHE A 143 -0.42 -6.36 -5.69
N TYR A 144 -0.49 -7.70 -5.72
CA TYR A 144 -0.13 -8.47 -6.90
C TYR A 144 -1.01 -8.14 -8.11
N THR A 145 -2.32 -7.92 -7.89
CA THR A 145 -3.23 -7.46 -8.96
C THR A 145 -2.81 -6.08 -9.48
N GLU A 146 -2.49 -5.13 -8.59
CA GLU A 146 -2.01 -3.79 -8.96
C GLU A 146 -0.69 -3.86 -9.76
N ASN A 147 0.25 -4.74 -9.38
CA ASN A 147 1.47 -5.00 -10.16
C ASN A 147 1.17 -5.67 -11.51
N ALA A 148 0.19 -6.57 -11.60
CA ALA A 148 -0.20 -7.19 -12.85
C ALA A 148 -0.65 -6.14 -13.88
N TRP A 149 -1.47 -5.18 -13.44
CA TRP A 149 -1.91 -4.05 -14.27
C TRP A 149 -0.73 -3.22 -14.78
N TYR A 150 0.25 -2.92 -13.92
CA TYR A 150 1.48 -2.25 -14.33
C TYR A 150 2.19 -2.98 -15.48
N PHE A 151 2.36 -4.31 -15.37
CA PHE A 151 3.01 -5.10 -16.41
C PHE A 151 2.21 -5.19 -17.71
N VAL A 152 0.87 -5.25 -17.63
CA VAL A 152 0.00 -5.21 -18.82
C VAL A 152 0.22 -3.92 -19.61
N LEU A 153 0.25 -2.76 -18.93
CA LEU A 153 0.47 -1.46 -19.57
C LEU A 153 1.86 -1.34 -20.22
N LYS A 154 2.84 -2.07 -19.71
CA LYS A 154 4.20 -2.15 -20.27
C LYS A 154 4.37 -3.28 -21.31
N HIS A 155 3.30 -3.97 -21.68
CA HIS A 155 3.31 -5.15 -22.57
C HIS A 155 4.18 -6.32 -22.08
N GLN A 156 4.46 -6.41 -20.78
CA GLN A 156 5.22 -7.49 -20.15
C GLN A 156 4.28 -8.63 -19.71
N PHE A 157 3.70 -9.35 -20.68
CA PHE A 157 2.58 -10.25 -20.44
C PHE A 157 2.89 -11.46 -19.54
N LEU A 158 4.11 -12.02 -19.59
CA LEU A 158 4.50 -13.11 -18.68
C LEU A 158 4.60 -12.63 -17.22
N ALA A 159 5.18 -11.45 -16.99
CA ALA A 159 5.26 -10.85 -15.66
C ALA A 159 3.86 -10.50 -15.11
N ALA A 160 2.96 -10.03 -15.98
CA ALA A 160 1.56 -9.82 -15.65
C ALA A 160 0.84 -11.12 -15.26
N ALA A 161 0.99 -12.18 -16.06
CA ALA A 161 0.41 -13.50 -15.77
C ALA A 161 0.94 -14.07 -14.45
N ASN A 162 2.26 -13.97 -14.20
CA ASN A 162 2.87 -14.40 -12.95
C ASN A 162 2.31 -13.62 -11.74
N SER A 163 2.10 -12.32 -11.90
CA SER A 163 1.49 -11.48 -10.85
C SER A 163 0.05 -11.90 -10.56
N TYR A 164 -0.77 -12.19 -11.57
CA TYR A 164 -2.12 -12.73 -11.36
C TYR A 164 -2.12 -14.12 -10.72
N PHE A 165 -1.13 -14.96 -11.03
CA PHE A 165 -0.94 -16.27 -10.41
C PHE A 165 -0.66 -16.13 -8.92
N HIS A 166 0.28 -15.28 -8.52
CA HIS A 166 0.51 -14.99 -7.09
C HIS A 166 -0.74 -14.39 -6.41
N ALA A 167 -1.45 -13.48 -7.07
CA ALA A 167 -2.71 -12.96 -6.54
C ALA A 167 -3.74 -14.07 -6.26
N PHE A 168 -3.82 -15.07 -7.15
CA PHE A 168 -4.68 -16.24 -6.99
C PHE A 168 -4.22 -17.15 -5.84
N LEU A 169 -2.92 -17.41 -5.70
CA LEU A 169 -2.39 -18.23 -4.60
C LEU A 169 -2.72 -17.63 -3.22
N TYR A 170 -2.64 -16.31 -3.07
CA TYR A 170 -3.02 -15.64 -1.82
C TYR A 170 -4.53 -15.57 -1.62
N ARG A 171 -5.30 -15.40 -2.70
CA ARG A 171 -6.77 -15.36 -2.65
C ARG A 171 -7.37 -15.89 -3.96
N PRO A 172 -7.83 -17.15 -3.98
CA PRO A 172 -8.42 -17.75 -5.17
C PRO A 172 -9.59 -16.94 -5.69
N ASN A 173 -9.55 -16.58 -6.98
CA ASN A 173 -10.60 -15.80 -7.64
C ASN A 173 -10.60 -16.06 -9.16
N MET A 174 -11.79 -16.07 -9.77
CA MET A 174 -11.95 -16.37 -11.20
C MET A 174 -11.33 -15.31 -12.12
N ARG A 175 -11.27 -14.06 -11.66
CA ARG A 175 -10.67 -12.97 -12.43
C ARG A 175 -9.20 -13.25 -12.72
N SER A 176 -8.41 -13.64 -11.72
CA SER A 176 -7.00 -14.01 -11.92
C SER A 176 -6.85 -15.14 -12.93
N VAL A 177 -7.68 -16.19 -12.85
CA VAL A 177 -7.64 -17.33 -13.79
C VAL A 177 -7.89 -16.87 -15.23
N VAL A 178 -8.96 -16.09 -15.43
CA VAL A 178 -9.34 -15.54 -16.75
C VAL A 178 -8.23 -14.66 -17.32
N GLU A 179 -7.63 -13.79 -16.50
CA GLU A 179 -6.55 -12.90 -16.97
C GLU A 179 -5.27 -13.67 -17.31
N ILE A 180 -4.89 -14.70 -16.54
CA ILE A 180 -3.76 -15.57 -16.88
C ILE A 180 -3.96 -16.22 -18.26
N MET A 181 -5.14 -16.81 -18.49
CA MET A 181 -5.47 -17.48 -19.77
C MET A 181 -5.44 -16.53 -20.97
N LYS A 182 -5.77 -15.24 -20.77
CA LYS A 182 -5.68 -14.21 -21.83
C LYS A 182 -4.24 -13.76 -22.09
N LEU A 183 -3.43 -13.64 -21.04
CA LEU A 183 -2.11 -13.01 -21.11
C LEU A 183 -1.02 -13.96 -21.61
N VAL A 184 -1.08 -15.24 -21.22
CA VAL A 184 -0.07 -16.23 -21.61
C VAL A 184 0.06 -16.37 -23.14
N PRO A 185 -1.02 -16.53 -23.93
CA PRO A 185 -0.91 -16.60 -25.39
C PRO A 185 -0.34 -15.33 -26.03
N ARG A 186 -0.69 -14.15 -25.50
CA ARG A 186 -0.21 -12.85 -26.01
C ARG A 186 1.30 -12.67 -25.86
N ALA A 187 1.89 -13.25 -24.81
CA ALA A 187 3.34 -13.27 -24.64
C ALA A 187 4.03 -13.92 -25.84
N PHE A 188 3.57 -15.11 -26.25
CA PHE A 188 4.18 -15.87 -27.35
C PHE A 188 4.00 -15.23 -28.72
N VAL A 189 2.91 -14.49 -28.95
CA VAL A 189 2.71 -13.74 -30.20
C VAL A 189 3.63 -12.52 -30.26
N SER A 190 3.81 -11.80 -29.15
CA SER A 190 4.66 -10.61 -29.10
C SER A 190 6.15 -10.92 -29.38
N THR A 191 6.64 -12.08 -28.93
CA THR A 191 8.04 -12.49 -29.12
C THR A 191 8.37 -12.78 -30.59
N LYS A 192 7.41 -13.31 -31.37
CA LYS A 192 7.62 -13.58 -32.81
C LYS A 192 7.73 -12.31 -33.66
N SER A 193 7.09 -11.21 -33.26
CA SER A 193 7.14 -9.94 -33.99
C SER A 193 8.44 -9.14 -33.82
N ARG A 194 9.29 -9.49 -32.84
CA ARG A 194 10.59 -8.82 -32.57
C ARG A 194 11.80 -9.54 -33.19
N LEU A 195 11.59 -10.69 -33.83
CA LEU A 195 12.64 -11.53 -34.43
C LEU A 195 12.60 -11.50 -35.97
N GLN A 196 11.86 -10.56 -36.55
CA GLN A 196 11.85 -10.21 -37.98
C GLN A 196 12.29 -8.76 -38.13
#